data_AF-A0A432YZF7-F1
#
_entry.id   AF-A0A432YZF7-F1
#
_cell.length_a   1.000
_cell.length_b   1.000
_cell.length_c   1.000
_cell.angle_alpha   90.00
_cell.angle_beta   90.00
_cell.angle_gamma   90.00
#
_symmetry.space_group_name_H-M   'P 1'
#
loop_
_entity.id
_entity.type
_entity.pdbx_description
1 polymer ?
#
loop_
_entity_poly.entity_id
_entity_poly.type
_entity_poly.pdbx_seq_one_letter_code
_entity_poly.pdbx_strand_id
1 'polypeptide(L)'
;MMQQMNFTKHNALRYQRGMTLIESLVAAVLLGVIFLGLTYALSRAMVSQRYNVTQSTFLQETRENLQTVGIQRLCDAGEAPASYNWLPVAVQVSKSCSDSTVTVDIPGLQRDVITHKLSLVSSDNDDNQQLFGGNGEVFFGER
;
A
#
# COMPACT_ATOMS: atom_id res chain seq x y z
N MET A 1 64.11 9.02 -44.73
CA MET A 1 62.98 9.87 -44.28
C MET A 1 61.89 8.99 -43.61
N MET A 2 62.23 8.21 -42.58
CA MET A 2 61.32 7.19 -41.99
C MET A 2 61.41 7.09 -40.45
N GLN A 3 61.98 8.10 -39.77
CA GLN A 3 62.25 8.01 -38.31
C GLN A 3 61.43 8.97 -37.45
N GLN A 4 60.59 9.84 -38.05
CA GLN A 4 59.78 10.84 -37.34
C GLN A 4 58.33 10.38 -37.05
N MET A 5 57.88 9.23 -37.59
CA MET A 5 56.46 8.82 -37.53
C MET A 5 56.10 7.91 -36.34
N ASN A 6 57.09 7.49 -35.53
CA ASN A 6 56.85 6.60 -34.38
C ASN A 6 56.63 7.35 -33.05
N PHE A 7 57.12 8.58 -32.90
CA PHE A 7 57.04 9.32 -31.63
C PHE A 7 55.64 9.90 -31.35
N THR A 8 54.91 10.30 -32.39
CA THR A 8 53.53 10.83 -32.29
C THR A 8 52.50 9.73 -31.99
N LYS A 9 52.73 8.50 -32.46
CA LYS A 9 51.79 7.38 -32.28
C LYS A 9 51.70 6.90 -30.83
N HIS A 10 52.80 6.96 -30.08
CA HIS A 10 52.83 6.59 -28.66
C HIS A 10 52.12 7.61 -27.76
N ASN A 11 52.22 8.90 -28.07
CA ASN A 11 51.55 9.94 -27.29
C ASN A 11 50.02 9.94 -27.53
N ALA A 12 49.58 9.70 -28.76
CA ALA A 12 48.16 9.57 -29.08
C ALA A 12 47.50 8.37 -28.36
N LEU A 13 48.16 7.21 -28.30
CA LEU A 13 47.65 6.02 -27.59
C LEU A 13 47.55 6.23 -26.07
N ARG A 14 48.52 6.95 -25.45
CA ARG A 14 48.44 7.30 -24.03
C ARG A 14 47.33 8.31 -23.73
N TYR A 15 47.15 9.30 -24.62
CA TYR A 15 46.08 10.29 -24.51
C TYR A 15 44.69 9.64 -24.65
N GLN A 16 44.53 8.73 -25.62
CA GLN A 16 43.28 7.99 -25.83
C GLN A 16 42.93 7.10 -24.62
N ARG A 17 43.93 6.42 -24.03
CA ARG A 17 43.75 5.64 -22.79
C ARG A 17 43.36 6.52 -21.58
N GLY A 18 43.97 7.71 -21.47
CA GLY A 18 43.63 8.67 -20.42
C GLY A 18 42.20 9.20 -20.54
N MET A 19 41.75 9.50 -21.76
CA MET A 19 40.36 9.94 -22.00
C MET A 19 39.35 8.82 -21.74
N THR A 20 39.63 7.57 -22.14
CA THR A 20 38.74 6.44 -21.86
C THR A 20 38.62 6.14 -20.37
N LEU A 21 39.68 6.38 -19.58
CA LEU A 21 39.63 6.23 -18.12
C LEU A 21 38.70 7.27 -17.48
N ILE A 22 38.80 8.54 -17.89
CA ILE A 22 37.94 9.61 -17.38
C ILE A 22 36.48 9.39 -17.81
N GLU A 23 36.25 9.00 -19.06
CA GLU A 23 34.91 8.67 -19.57
C GLU A 23 34.27 7.52 -18.78
N SER A 24 35.04 6.46 -18.51
CA SER A 24 34.56 5.34 -17.68
C SER A 24 34.27 5.73 -16.23
N LEU A 25 35.06 6.65 -15.65
CA LEU A 25 34.85 7.16 -14.30
C LEU A 25 33.55 7.99 -14.25
N VAL A 26 33.35 8.87 -15.22
CA VAL A 26 32.11 9.66 -15.33
C VAL A 26 30.91 8.75 -15.54
N ALA A 27 31.01 7.75 -16.43
CA ALA A 27 29.94 6.79 -16.66
C ALA A 27 29.61 5.98 -15.41
N ALA A 28 30.62 5.51 -14.66
CA ALA A 28 30.42 4.78 -13.40
C ALA A 28 29.74 5.65 -12.32
N VAL A 29 30.12 6.93 -12.22
CA VAL A 29 29.47 7.88 -11.29
C VAL A 29 28.01 8.11 -11.67
N LEU A 30 27.72 8.34 -12.96
CA LEU A 30 26.35 8.52 -13.44
C LEU A 30 25.49 7.28 -13.20
N LEU A 31 26.03 6.08 -13.46
CA LEU A 31 25.36 4.82 -13.15
C LEU A 31 25.09 4.66 -11.65
N GLY A 32 26.04 5.05 -10.80
CA GLY A 32 25.86 5.07 -9.35
C GLY A 32 24.69 5.95 -8.92
N VAL A 33 24.59 7.16 -9.46
CA VAL A 33 23.48 8.08 -9.17
C VAL A 33 22.14 7.51 -9.64
N ILE A 34 22.10 6.89 -10.82
CA ILE A 34 20.89 6.24 -11.36
C ILE A 34 20.45 5.08 -10.45
N PHE A 35 21.37 4.20 -10.04
CA PHE A 35 21.04 3.08 -9.16
C PHE A 35 20.55 3.54 -7.77
N LEU A 36 21.12 4.62 -7.23
CA LEU A 36 20.62 5.22 -5.98
C LEU A 36 19.19 5.74 -6.15
N GLY A 37 18.90 6.43 -7.25
CA GLY A 37 17.56 6.90 -7.58
C GLY A 37 16.55 5.76 -7.73
N LEU A 38 16.92 4.69 -8.43
CA LEU A 38 16.09 3.50 -8.60
C LEU A 38 15.84 2.78 -7.28
N THR A 39 16.86 2.60 -6.45
CA THR A 39 16.74 1.96 -5.13
C THR A 39 15.79 2.75 -4.24
N TYR A 40 15.89 4.08 -4.25
CA TYR A 40 14.98 4.96 -3.53
C TYR A 40 13.53 4.81 -4.02
N ALA A 41 13.30 4.86 -5.34
CA ALA A 41 11.97 4.68 -5.92
C ALA A 41 11.38 3.29 -5.58
N LEU A 42 12.18 2.23 -5.68
CA LEU A 42 11.76 0.86 -5.34
C LEU A 42 11.39 0.72 -3.87
N SER A 43 12.16 1.33 -2.96
CA SER A 43 11.85 1.31 -1.52
C SER A 43 10.46 1.90 -1.24
N ARG A 44 10.13 3.04 -1.86
CA ARG A 44 8.82 3.68 -1.72
C ARG A 44 7.70 2.85 -2.34
N ALA A 45 7.96 2.26 -3.51
CA ALA A 45 7.00 1.40 -4.19
C ALA A 45 6.66 0.14 -3.38
N MET A 46 7.66 -0.53 -2.79
CA MET A 46 7.44 -1.72 -1.95
C MET A 46 6.62 -1.40 -0.70
N VAL A 47 6.87 -0.24 -0.06
CA VAL A 47 6.05 0.20 1.09
C VAL A 47 4.59 0.42 0.68
N SER A 48 4.35 1.04 -0.48
CA SER A 48 2.98 1.20 -1.00
C SER A 48 2.32 -0.14 -1.34
N GLN A 49 3.05 -1.08 -1.94
CA GLN A 49 2.55 -2.42 -2.23
C GLN A 49 2.18 -3.17 -0.95
N ARG A 50 3.02 -3.10 0.08
CA ARG A 50 2.74 -3.70 1.39
C ARG A 50 1.41 -3.20 1.96
N TYR A 51 1.17 -1.89 1.98
CA TYR A 51 -0.08 -1.32 2.49
C TYR A 51 -1.30 -1.79 1.69
N ASN A 52 -1.21 -1.80 0.36
CA ASN A 52 -2.32 -2.25 -0.49
C ASN A 52 -2.66 -3.73 -0.24
N VAL A 53 -1.66 -4.59 -0.12
CA VAL A 53 -1.87 -6.02 0.17
C VAL A 53 -2.54 -6.18 1.54
N THR A 54 -1.99 -5.58 2.60
CA THR A 54 -2.57 -5.66 3.95
C THR A 54 -4.03 -5.19 3.99
N GLN A 55 -4.33 -4.04 3.37
CA GLN A 55 -5.68 -3.50 3.32
C GLN A 55 -6.64 -4.42 2.53
N SER A 56 -6.20 -4.97 1.39
CA SER A 56 -7.04 -5.85 0.58
C SER A 56 -7.39 -7.17 1.29
N THR A 57 -6.42 -7.78 1.98
CA THR A 57 -6.63 -9.00 2.75
C THR A 57 -7.53 -8.73 3.95
N PHE A 58 -7.30 -7.62 4.67
CA PHE A 58 -8.16 -7.19 5.76
C PHE A 58 -9.62 -7.05 5.33
N LEU A 59 -9.87 -6.39 4.19
CA LEU A 59 -11.22 -6.23 3.64
C LEU A 59 -11.85 -7.56 3.25
N GLN A 60 -11.07 -8.48 2.67
CA GLN A 60 -11.56 -9.79 2.26
C GLN A 60 -12.01 -10.62 3.47
N GLU A 61 -11.19 -10.68 4.51
CA GLU A 61 -11.55 -11.42 5.72
C GLU A 61 -12.69 -10.75 6.49
N THR A 62 -12.71 -9.42 6.54
CA THR A 62 -13.85 -8.70 7.12
C THR A 62 -15.13 -9.08 6.39
N ARG A 63 -15.10 -9.16 5.05
CA ARG A 63 -16.26 -9.60 4.25
C ARG A 63 -16.64 -11.04 4.55
N GLU A 64 -15.69 -11.95 4.65
CA GLU A 64 -15.96 -13.37 4.99
C GLU A 64 -16.59 -13.52 6.37
N ASN A 65 -16.07 -12.79 7.37
CA ASN A 65 -16.65 -12.73 8.71
C ASN A 65 -18.08 -12.16 8.68
N LEU A 66 -18.31 -11.09 7.93
CA LEU A 66 -19.65 -10.50 7.78
C LEU A 66 -20.62 -11.41 7.03
N GLN A 67 -20.15 -12.20 6.06
CA GLN A 67 -20.98 -13.19 5.38
C GLN A 67 -21.36 -14.35 6.30
N THR A 68 -20.49 -14.73 7.23
CA THR A 68 -20.71 -15.84 8.15
C THR A 68 -21.62 -15.45 9.32
N VAL A 69 -21.38 -14.27 9.92
CA VAL A 69 -22.08 -13.83 11.13
C VAL A 69 -23.28 -12.93 10.82
N GLY A 70 -23.21 -12.13 9.75
CA GLY A 70 -24.19 -11.10 9.41
C GLY A 70 -23.98 -9.80 10.21
N ILE A 71 -24.31 -8.66 9.61
CA ILE A 71 -24.20 -7.33 10.24
C ILE A 71 -25.12 -7.25 11.46
N GLN A 72 -26.34 -7.79 11.33
CA GLN A 72 -27.35 -7.78 12.38
C GLN A 72 -26.89 -8.47 13.67
N ARG A 73 -26.15 -9.58 13.61
CA ARG A 73 -25.62 -10.24 14.82
C ARG A 73 -24.46 -9.48 15.45
N LEU A 74 -23.60 -8.86 14.63
CA LEU A 74 -22.52 -8.00 15.13
C LEU A 74 -23.07 -6.77 15.87
N CYS A 75 -24.17 -6.20 15.38
CA CYS A 75 -24.77 -4.98 15.94
C CYS A 75 -25.75 -5.27 17.08
N ASP A 76 -26.67 -6.22 16.93
CA ASP A 76 -27.77 -6.44 17.88
C ASP A 76 -27.39 -7.44 18.99
N ALA A 77 -26.62 -8.47 18.66
CA ALA A 77 -26.25 -9.53 19.62
C ALA A 77 -24.95 -9.24 20.37
N GLY A 78 -24.29 -8.12 20.08
CA GLY A 78 -23.09 -7.69 20.78
C GLY A 78 -21.83 -8.50 20.45
N GLU A 79 -21.85 -9.40 19.47
CA GLU A 79 -20.69 -10.23 19.12
C GLU A 79 -19.46 -9.40 18.71
N ALA A 80 -18.29 -9.75 19.22
CA ALA A 80 -17.05 -9.04 18.89
C ALA A 80 -16.64 -9.35 17.44
N PRO A 81 -16.13 -8.36 16.68
CA PRO A 81 -15.50 -8.65 15.40
C PRO A 81 -14.33 -9.61 15.62
N ALA A 82 -14.13 -10.54 14.68
CA ALA A 82 -13.06 -11.50 14.76
C ALA A 82 -11.69 -10.80 14.89
N SER A 83 -10.82 -11.36 15.74
CA SER A 83 -9.44 -10.89 15.85
C SER A 83 -8.61 -11.44 14.69
N TYR A 84 -7.88 -10.57 14.01
CA TYR A 84 -7.09 -10.90 12.84
C TYR A 84 -5.68 -11.41 13.25
N ASN A 85 -5.57 -12.72 13.50
CA ASN A 85 -4.35 -13.36 14.03
C ASN A 85 -3.23 -13.62 12.99
N TRP A 86 -3.49 -13.44 11.70
CA TRP A 86 -2.50 -13.60 10.62
C TRP A 86 -1.67 -12.33 10.41
N LEU A 87 -2.09 -11.20 10.99
CA LEU A 87 -1.30 -9.98 10.98
C LEU A 87 -0.13 -10.13 11.97
N PRO A 88 1.04 -9.53 11.68
CA PRO A 88 2.20 -9.57 12.57
C PRO A 88 1.93 -9.03 13.97
N VAL A 89 0.88 -8.21 14.10
CA VAL A 89 0.37 -7.65 15.36
C VAL A 89 -1.14 -7.86 15.38
N ALA A 90 -1.69 -8.22 16.53
CA ALA A 90 -3.14 -8.35 16.71
C ALA A 90 -3.81 -6.98 16.55
N VAL A 91 -4.49 -6.78 15.42
CA VAL A 91 -5.22 -5.53 15.15
C VAL A 91 -6.55 -5.55 15.86
N GLN A 92 -6.69 -4.67 16.85
CA GLN A 92 -7.95 -4.45 17.56
C GLN A 92 -8.82 -3.49 16.75
N VAL A 93 -10.00 -3.97 16.35
CA VAL A 93 -10.98 -3.21 15.57
C VAL A 93 -12.19 -2.92 16.45
N SER A 94 -12.47 -1.64 16.65
CA SER A 94 -13.71 -1.20 17.29
C SER A 94 -14.85 -1.17 16.26
N LYS A 95 -16.03 -1.66 16.68
CA LYS A 95 -17.27 -1.59 15.89
C LYS A 95 -18.12 -0.40 16.33
N SER A 96 -18.76 0.26 15.38
CA SER A 96 -19.80 1.25 15.61
C SER A 96 -20.98 0.95 14.69
N CYS A 97 -22.14 0.65 15.27
CA CYS A 97 -23.36 0.38 14.52
C CYS A 97 -24.29 1.59 14.53
N SER A 98 -24.92 1.89 13.40
CA SER A 98 -25.91 2.94 13.24
C SER A 98 -27.04 2.44 12.36
N ASP A 99 -28.27 2.72 12.78
CA ASP A 99 -29.46 2.38 11.99
C ASP A 99 -29.92 3.61 11.20
N SER A 100 -30.39 3.39 9.98
CA SER A 100 -31.01 4.43 9.16
C SER A 100 -32.30 3.91 8.56
N THR A 101 -33.40 4.63 8.77
CA THR A 101 -34.70 4.33 8.18
C THR A 101 -34.83 5.02 6.82
N VAL A 102 -35.08 4.23 5.79
CA VAL A 102 -35.40 4.69 4.44
C VAL A 102 -36.88 4.41 4.19
N THR A 103 -37.67 5.45 4.02
CA THR A 103 -39.07 5.32 3.62
C THR A 103 -39.13 5.19 2.11
N VAL A 104 -39.61 4.04 1.63
CA VAL A 104 -39.91 3.82 0.21
C VAL A 104 -41.38 4.15 -0.01
N ASP A 105 -41.62 5.24 -0.76
CA ASP A 105 -42.94 5.67 -1.17
C ASP A 105 -43.17 5.33 -2.64
N ILE A 106 -44.07 4.38 -2.89
CA ILE A 106 -44.58 4.02 -4.21
C ILE A 106 -46.07 4.35 -4.17
N PRO A 107 -46.69 4.90 -5.23
CA PRO A 107 -48.10 5.24 -5.21
C PRO A 107 -49.00 4.08 -4.73
N GLY A 108 -49.55 4.20 -3.52
CA GLY A 108 -50.39 3.18 -2.87
C GLY A 108 -49.66 2.20 -1.93
N LEU A 109 -48.35 2.31 -1.73
CA LEU A 109 -47.56 1.49 -0.80
C LEU A 109 -46.44 2.31 -0.16
N GLN A 110 -46.61 2.63 1.12
CA GLN A 110 -45.55 3.22 1.94
C GLN A 110 -44.98 2.14 2.86
N ARG A 111 -43.66 1.94 2.81
CA ARG A 111 -42.94 1.06 3.73
C ARG A 111 -41.66 1.71 4.22
N ASP A 112 -41.44 1.62 5.53
CA ASP A 112 -40.18 1.95 6.14
C ASP A 112 -39.26 0.72 6.10
N VAL A 113 -38.08 0.90 5.51
CA VAL A 113 -37.00 -0.09 5.48
C VAL A 113 -35.93 0.38 6.45
N ILE A 114 -35.67 -0.39 7.51
CA ILE A 114 -34.55 -0.14 8.40
C ILE A 114 -33.30 -0.70 7.72
N THR A 115 -32.27 0.11 7.60
CA THR A 115 -30.96 -0.28 7.07
C THR A 115 -29.93 -0.20 8.18
N HIS A 116 -29.12 -1.25 8.33
CA HIS A 116 -28.04 -1.30 9.31
C HIS A 116 -26.73 -0.84 8.66
N LYS A 117 -26.01 0.06 9.34
CA LYS A 117 -24.67 0.51 8.98
C LYS A 117 -23.68 0.08 10.07
N LEU A 118 -22.64 -0.64 9.67
CA LEU A 118 -21.51 -1.01 10.52
C LEU A 118 -20.28 -0.21 10.07
N SER A 119 -19.68 0.54 11.00
CA SER A 119 -18.33 1.10 10.84
C SER A 119 -17.35 0.26 11.66
N LEU A 120 -16.24 -0.11 11.05
CA LEU A 120 -15.12 -0.77 11.69
C LEU A 120 -13.92 0.18 11.64
N VAL A 121 -13.44 0.55 12.82
CA VAL A 121 -12.32 1.49 13.00
C VAL A 121 -11.17 0.75 13.67
N SER A 122 -9.98 0.81 13.05
CA SER A 122 -8.75 0.32 13.68
C SER A 122 -8.36 1.19 14.87
N SER A 123 -7.87 0.59 15.96
CA SER A 123 -7.34 1.34 17.09
C SER A 123 -6.20 2.28 16.66
N ASP A 124 -6.14 3.49 17.23
CA ASP A 124 -5.07 4.45 16.96
C ASP A 124 -3.80 4.03 17.73
N ASN A 125 -2.92 3.27 17.08
CA ASN A 125 -1.64 2.86 17.64
C ASN A 125 -0.55 2.83 16.56
N ASP A 126 0.71 2.96 16.99
CA ASP A 126 1.87 3.00 16.09
C ASP A 126 1.99 1.73 15.23
N ASP A 127 1.58 0.59 15.76
CA ASP A 127 1.61 -0.71 15.06
C ASP A 127 0.64 -0.73 13.87
N ASN A 128 -0.61 -0.27 14.05
CA ASN A 128 -1.61 -0.17 12.98
C ASN A 128 -1.19 0.85 11.94
N GLN A 129 -0.65 1.99 12.37
CA GLN A 129 -0.14 3.02 11.44
C GLN A 129 1.00 2.47 10.57
N GLN A 130 1.88 1.63 11.12
CA GLN A 130 2.94 0.96 10.35
C GLN A 130 2.44 -0.16 9.44
N LEU A 131 1.30 -0.77 9.74
CA LEU A 131 0.71 -1.86 8.93
C LEU A 131 -0.15 -1.34 7.78
N PHE A 132 -0.94 -0.30 8.02
CA PHE A 132 -1.94 0.22 7.09
C PHE A 132 -1.57 1.57 6.47
N GLY A 133 -0.55 2.27 7.01
CA GLY A 133 -0.17 3.62 6.59
C GLY A 133 -1.02 4.73 7.23
N GLY A 134 -1.82 4.40 8.26
CA GLY A 134 -2.70 5.32 8.98
C GLY A 134 -3.82 4.59 9.72
N ASN A 135 -4.78 5.35 10.27
CA ASN A 135 -5.98 4.81 10.89
C ASN A 135 -7.03 4.53 9.81
N GLY A 136 -7.46 3.26 9.71
CA GLY A 136 -8.42 2.81 8.71
C GLY A 136 -9.84 2.77 9.27
N GLU A 137 -10.78 3.38 8.56
CA GLU A 137 -12.22 3.22 8.79
C GLU A 137 -12.86 2.55 7.58
N VAL A 138 -13.65 1.50 7.83
CA VAL A 138 -14.39 0.77 6.79
C VAL A 138 -15.88 0.78 7.13
N PHE A 139 -16.70 1.19 6.17
CA PHE A 139 -18.14 1.23 6.29
C PHE A 139 -18.79 0.07 5.52
N PHE A 140 -19.69 -0.63 6.18
CA PHE A 140 -20.57 -1.63 5.60
C PHE A 140 -22.01 -1.17 5.80
N GLY A 141 -22.81 -1.20 4.74
CA GLY A 141 -24.23 -0.92 4.80
C GLY A 141 -24.99 -2.06 4.14
N GLU A 142 -26.11 -2.43 4.73
CA GLU A 142 -27.07 -3.32 4.08
C GLU A 142 -27.77 -2.55 2.93
N ARG A 143 -27.91 -3.20 1.78
CA ARG A 143 -28.59 -2.66 0.59
C ARG A 143 -29.99 -3.23 0.47
#